data_AF-A0A136LXR8-F1
#
_entry.id   AF-A0A136LXR8-F1
#
_cell.length_a   1.000
_cell.length_b   1.000
_cell.length_c   1.000
_cell.angle_alpha   90.00
_cell.angle_beta   90.00
_cell.angle_gamma   90.00
#
_symmetry.space_group_name_H-M   'P 1'
#
loop_
_entity.id
_entity.type
_entity.pdbx_description
1 polymer ?
#
loop_
_entity_poly.entity_id
_entity_poly.type
_entity_poly.pdbx_seq_one_letter_code
_entity_poly.pdbx_strand_id
1 'polypeptide(L)'
;MKRYSILLLTVFVLAACTPGVPTDDPSDQPDSVADTQLSDIDTPDEQRRSDVTALADAISRYRADNPGSTLFDDLTVCNSEKLMIGDSFDLSVLVPDYLAGLPRDPEASAGSATGYSICRNNKGEISIWAENAASGDINEKVK
;
A
#
# COMPACT_ATOMS: atom_id res chain seq x y z
N MET A 1 -13.52 45.57 -22.83
CA MET A 1 -12.36 46.20 -22.16
C MET A 1 -12.86 47.25 -21.16
N LYS A 2 -12.88 46.92 -19.85
CA LYS A 2 -12.75 47.85 -18.72
C LYS A 2 -12.66 47.05 -17.41
N ARG A 3 -11.80 47.56 -16.52
CA ARG A 3 -11.15 46.96 -15.33
C ARG A 3 -12.01 47.13 -14.07
N TYR A 4 -11.83 46.30 -13.03
CA TYR A 4 -11.82 46.58 -11.57
C TYR A 4 -11.48 45.24 -10.88
N SER A 5 -10.30 44.92 -10.34
CA SER A 5 -9.52 45.51 -9.24
C SER A 5 -10.35 45.76 -7.98
N ILE A 6 -10.22 44.88 -6.97
CA ILE A 6 -10.15 45.17 -5.52
C ILE A 6 -9.64 43.90 -4.81
N LEU A 7 -8.42 44.01 -4.28
CA LEU A 7 -7.84 43.13 -3.27
C LEU A 7 -8.64 43.30 -1.97
N LEU A 8 -9.04 42.21 -1.31
CA LEU A 8 -9.49 42.24 0.09
C LEU A 8 -8.46 41.48 0.94
N LEU A 9 -7.60 42.29 1.55
CA LEU A 9 -6.60 41.91 2.54
C LEU A 9 -7.24 42.18 3.91
N THR A 10 -7.54 41.14 4.68
CA THR A 10 -7.98 41.28 6.08
C THR A 10 -6.93 40.70 7.01
N VAL A 11 -6.31 41.59 7.77
CA VAL A 11 -5.37 41.33 8.87
C VAL A 11 -5.98 41.93 10.15
N PHE A 12 -5.55 41.41 11.30
CA PHE A 12 -5.86 41.75 12.72
C PHE A 12 -7.00 40.90 13.30
N VAL A 13 -6.80 40.19 14.40
CA VAL A 13 -6.50 40.75 15.74
C VAL A 13 -5.45 39.92 16.53
N LEU A 14 -4.52 40.65 17.17
CA LEU A 14 -3.62 40.19 18.23
C LEU A 14 -4.37 40.08 19.57
N ALA A 15 -4.14 39.01 20.34
CA ALA A 15 -4.35 38.98 21.77
C ALA A 15 -3.02 38.69 22.47
N ALA A 16 -2.62 39.62 23.35
CA ALA A 16 -1.34 39.62 24.06
C ALA A 16 -1.39 38.86 25.40
N CYS A 17 -0.19 38.45 25.82
CA CYS A 17 0.28 37.72 26.99
C CYS A 17 -0.39 37.94 28.37
N THR A 18 -0.33 36.89 29.20
CA THR A 18 0.21 36.99 30.56
C THR A 18 1.08 35.76 30.91
N PRO A 19 2.23 35.91 31.60
CA PRO A 19 3.16 34.84 31.93
C PRO A 19 2.82 34.17 33.27
N GLY A 20 2.92 32.85 33.34
CA GLY A 20 3.07 32.10 34.58
C GLY A 20 4.40 31.35 34.55
N VAL A 21 5.31 31.68 35.45
CA VAL A 21 6.58 30.97 35.70
C VAL A 21 6.53 30.42 37.15
N PRO A 22 7.44 29.52 37.55
CA PRO A 22 7.23 28.10 37.72
C PRO A 22 7.14 27.70 39.21
N THR A 23 6.62 26.50 39.49
CA THR A 23 6.96 25.80 40.74
C THR A 23 7.57 24.46 40.37
N ASP A 24 8.89 24.37 40.53
CA ASP A 24 9.62 23.11 40.59
C ASP A 24 9.12 22.29 41.79
N ASP A 25 8.55 21.12 41.52
CA ASP A 25 8.52 20.02 42.49
C ASP A 25 9.06 18.75 41.80
N PRO A 26 10.23 18.24 42.19
CA PRO A 26 10.87 17.09 41.58
C PRO A 26 10.57 15.84 42.40
N SER A 27 9.39 15.24 42.27
CA SER A 27 9.11 13.87 42.72
C SER A 27 7.77 13.40 42.17
N ASP A 28 7.72 12.14 41.74
CA ASP A 28 6.56 11.41 41.24
C ASP A 28 6.09 11.75 39.82
N GLN A 29 6.83 11.22 38.83
CA GLN A 29 6.16 10.61 37.70
C GLN A 29 6.75 9.22 37.43
N PRO A 30 5.91 8.17 37.41
CA PRO A 30 6.34 6.77 37.43
C PRO A 30 7.05 6.35 36.15
N ASP A 31 7.99 5.43 36.33
CA ASP A 31 8.67 4.66 35.29
C ASP A 31 7.67 4.04 34.30
N SER A 32 7.39 4.70 33.17
CA SER A 32 6.81 4.03 32.00
C SER A 32 7.94 3.55 31.09
N VAL A 33 8.45 2.39 31.47
CA VAL A 33 9.39 1.59 30.69
C VAL A 33 8.70 1.12 29.40
N ALA A 34 9.39 1.29 28.28
CA ALA A 34 9.13 0.73 26.94
C ALA A 34 8.03 1.39 26.07
N ASP A 35 8.34 2.54 25.49
CA ASP A 35 7.88 2.87 24.13
C ASP A 35 9.03 2.55 23.16
N THR A 36 9.20 1.25 22.88
CA THR A 36 10.07 0.81 21.79
C THR A 36 9.27 1.00 20.50
N GLN A 37 9.69 1.98 19.70
CA GLN A 37 9.36 2.20 18.29
C GLN A 37 8.44 1.13 17.64
N LEU A 38 7.15 1.46 17.52
CA LEU A 38 6.17 0.72 16.72
C LEU A 38 5.88 1.40 15.36
N SER A 39 6.64 2.42 14.96
CA SER A 39 6.35 3.20 13.73
C SER A 39 6.95 2.61 12.46
N ASP A 40 7.97 1.76 12.56
CA ASP A 40 8.78 1.37 11.39
C ASP A 40 8.35 0.01 10.81
N ILE A 41 7.64 -0.82 11.59
CA ILE A 41 7.08 -2.12 11.15
C ILE A 41 5.86 -1.93 10.25
N ASP A 42 5.08 -0.86 10.47
CA ASP A 42 3.85 -0.65 9.72
C ASP A 42 4.10 -0.17 8.27
N THR A 43 5.18 0.57 8.01
CA THR A 43 5.37 1.21 6.69
C THR A 43 5.56 0.24 5.52
N PRO A 44 6.36 -0.85 5.62
CA PRO A 44 6.50 -1.81 4.54
C PRO A 44 5.23 -2.64 4.34
N ASP A 45 4.54 -2.99 5.43
CA ASP A 45 3.31 -3.77 5.39
C ASP A 45 2.12 -2.93 4.89
N GLU A 46 2.10 -1.62 5.14
CA GLU A 46 1.18 -0.66 4.54
C GLU A 46 1.39 -0.56 3.03
N GLN A 47 2.64 -0.46 2.60
CA GLN A 47 2.96 -0.49 1.17
C GLN A 47 2.51 -1.80 0.53
N ARG A 48 2.82 -2.95 1.14
CA ARG A 48 2.36 -4.27 0.64
C ARG A 48 0.86 -4.34 0.51
N ARG A 49 0.10 -3.87 1.50
CA ARG A 49 -1.37 -3.77 1.43
C ARG A 49 -1.83 -2.95 0.22
N SER A 50 -1.28 -1.75 0.06
CA SER A 50 -1.58 -0.88 -1.09
C SER A 50 -1.27 -1.59 -2.42
N ASP A 51 -0.13 -2.26 -2.50
CA ASP A 51 0.37 -2.89 -3.72
C ASP A 51 -0.45 -4.13 -4.10
N VAL A 52 -0.80 -5.01 -3.15
CA VAL A 52 -1.67 -6.17 -3.45
C VAL A 52 -3.08 -5.72 -3.83
N THR A 53 -3.60 -4.64 -3.25
CA THR A 53 -4.87 -4.03 -3.66
C THR A 53 -4.79 -3.48 -5.09
N ALA A 54 -3.73 -2.73 -5.41
CA ALA A 54 -3.54 -2.18 -6.75
C ALA A 54 -3.44 -3.29 -7.82
N LEU A 55 -2.70 -4.37 -7.54
CA LEU A 55 -2.61 -5.55 -8.42
C LEU A 55 -3.98 -6.22 -8.59
N ALA A 56 -4.72 -6.45 -7.50
CA ALA A 56 -6.02 -7.10 -7.56
C ALA A 56 -7.05 -6.28 -8.35
N ASP A 57 -7.10 -4.96 -8.13
CA ASP A 57 -7.98 -4.05 -8.86
C ASP A 57 -7.59 -3.96 -10.35
N ALA A 58 -6.29 -3.93 -10.67
CA ALA A 58 -5.82 -3.94 -12.05
C ALA A 58 -6.21 -5.23 -12.79
N ILE A 59 -6.07 -6.39 -12.15
CA ILE A 59 -6.49 -7.68 -12.72
C ILE A 59 -8.01 -7.70 -12.91
N SER A 60 -8.78 -7.22 -11.93
CA SER A 60 -10.25 -7.16 -12.04
C SER A 60 -10.68 -6.33 -13.25
N ARG A 61 -10.09 -5.14 -13.44
CA ARG A 61 -10.34 -4.29 -14.63
C ARG A 61 -9.91 -4.95 -15.93
N TYR A 62 -8.71 -5.53 -15.99
CA TYR A 62 -8.25 -6.23 -17.18
C TYR A 62 -9.21 -7.35 -17.59
N ARG A 63 -9.71 -8.14 -16.64
CA ARG A 63 -10.66 -9.23 -16.92
C ARG A 63 -12.00 -8.71 -17.42
N ALA A 64 -12.47 -7.57 -16.91
CA ALA A 64 -13.70 -6.95 -17.36
C ALA A 64 -13.58 -6.45 -18.81
N ASP A 65 -12.44 -5.87 -19.17
CA ASP A 65 -12.19 -5.32 -20.51
C ASP A 65 -11.81 -6.39 -21.54
N ASN A 66 -11.31 -7.55 -21.08
CA ASN A 66 -10.84 -8.64 -21.93
C ASN A 66 -11.59 -9.95 -21.65
N PRO A 67 -12.91 -10.00 -21.90
CA PRO A 67 -13.69 -11.22 -21.69
C PRO A 67 -13.16 -12.34 -22.59
N GLY A 68 -12.90 -13.51 -21.99
CA GLY A 68 -12.35 -14.68 -22.69
C GLY A 68 -10.82 -14.72 -22.77
N SER A 69 -10.11 -13.77 -22.16
CA SER A 69 -8.66 -13.89 -21.98
C SER A 69 -8.30 -15.15 -21.19
N THR A 70 -7.32 -15.90 -21.68
CA THR A 70 -6.80 -17.12 -21.04
C THR A 70 -5.59 -16.83 -20.15
N LEU A 71 -5.25 -15.55 -19.93
CA LEU A 71 -4.06 -15.13 -19.19
C LEU A 71 -3.92 -15.83 -17.83
N PHE A 72 -5.05 -16.10 -17.16
CA PHE A 72 -5.08 -16.66 -15.80
C PHE A 72 -5.40 -18.17 -15.74
N ASP A 73 -5.47 -18.86 -16.89
CA ASP A 73 -5.89 -20.27 -16.95
C ASP A 73 -4.85 -21.21 -16.34
N ASP A 74 -3.56 -20.83 -16.47
CA ASP A 74 -2.40 -21.58 -15.99
C ASP A 74 -2.07 -21.33 -14.51
N LEU A 75 -2.89 -20.53 -13.80
CA LEU A 75 -2.69 -20.33 -12.37
C LEU A 75 -2.82 -21.65 -11.61
N THR A 76 -1.88 -21.90 -10.71
CA THR A 76 -1.89 -23.04 -9.81
C THR A 76 -2.81 -22.79 -8.62
N VAL A 77 -3.24 -23.88 -7.96
CA VAL A 77 -4.00 -23.77 -6.73
C VAL A 77 -3.07 -23.28 -5.62
N CYS A 78 -3.46 -22.27 -4.84
CA CYS A 78 -2.61 -21.63 -3.82
C CYS A 78 -1.96 -22.59 -2.81
N ASN A 79 -2.57 -23.75 -2.55
CA ASN A 79 -2.04 -24.76 -1.63
C ASN A 79 -0.96 -25.65 -2.27
N SER A 80 -0.83 -25.62 -3.60
CA SER A 80 0.20 -26.33 -4.36
C SER A 80 1.39 -25.43 -4.62
N GLU A 81 1.12 -24.25 -5.17
CA GLU A 81 2.15 -23.28 -5.55
C GLU A 81 1.53 -21.90 -5.64
N LYS A 82 2.32 -20.86 -5.35
CA LYS A 82 2.01 -19.48 -5.73
C LYS A 82 3.07 -19.03 -6.73
N LEU A 83 2.64 -18.45 -7.85
CA LEU A 83 3.53 -18.04 -8.91
C LEU A 83 4.01 -16.62 -8.65
N MET A 84 5.31 -16.37 -8.79
CA MET A 84 5.93 -15.07 -8.54
C MET A 84 5.65 -14.11 -9.69
N ILE A 85 5.06 -12.96 -9.38
CA ILE A 85 4.74 -11.92 -10.36
C ILE A 85 6.04 -11.27 -10.86
N GLY A 86 6.15 -11.18 -12.19
CA GLY A 86 7.33 -10.67 -12.88
C GLY A 86 8.45 -11.70 -13.05
N ASP A 87 8.22 -12.96 -12.62
CA ASP A 87 9.13 -14.07 -12.85
C ASP A 87 8.39 -15.29 -13.41
N SER A 88 7.85 -16.17 -12.56
CA SER A 88 7.10 -17.35 -13.03
C SER A 88 5.68 -17.03 -13.53
N PHE A 89 5.19 -15.81 -13.32
CA PHE A 89 3.96 -15.32 -13.93
C PHE A 89 4.11 -13.86 -14.39
N ASP A 90 3.95 -13.63 -15.70
CA ASP A 90 4.11 -12.30 -16.28
C ASP A 90 2.79 -11.51 -16.30
N LEU A 91 2.79 -10.34 -15.64
CA LEU A 91 1.69 -9.38 -15.63
C LEU A 91 2.03 -8.08 -16.37
N SER A 92 3.08 -8.07 -17.21
CA SER A 92 3.50 -6.91 -17.99
C SER A 92 2.38 -6.32 -18.86
N VAL A 93 1.43 -7.14 -19.29
CA VAL A 93 0.23 -6.72 -20.05
C VAL A 93 -0.68 -5.74 -19.28
N LEU A 94 -0.57 -5.67 -17.95
CA LEU A 94 -1.32 -4.71 -17.14
C LEU A 94 -0.75 -3.29 -17.23
N VAL A 95 0.46 -3.13 -17.76
CA VAL A 95 1.20 -1.86 -17.81
C VAL A 95 1.23 -1.33 -19.26
N PRO A 96 0.98 -0.03 -19.51
CA PRO A 96 0.67 1.03 -18.55
C PRO A 96 -0.83 1.23 -18.27
N ASP A 97 -1.69 0.44 -18.91
CA ASP A 97 -3.12 0.76 -19.02
C ASP A 97 -3.91 0.56 -17.72
N TYR A 98 -3.56 -0.45 -16.94
CA TYR A 98 -4.22 -0.79 -15.68
C TYR A 98 -3.35 -0.48 -14.46
N LEU A 99 -2.03 -0.35 -14.65
CA LEU A 99 -1.03 0.04 -13.65
C LEU A 99 0.04 0.91 -14.32
N ALA A 100 0.54 1.92 -13.62
CA ALA A 100 1.66 2.73 -14.11
C ALA A 100 2.97 1.91 -14.24
N GLY A 101 3.09 0.86 -13.44
CA GLY A 101 4.18 -0.11 -13.42
C GLY A 101 3.82 -1.24 -12.46
N LEU A 102 4.51 -2.38 -12.56
CA LEU A 102 4.33 -3.44 -11.57
C LEU A 102 4.89 -2.96 -10.22
N PRO A 103 4.10 -2.97 -9.13
CA PRO A 103 4.61 -2.64 -7.82
C PRO A 103 5.66 -3.67 -7.38
N ARG A 104 6.53 -3.26 -6.46
CA ARG A 104 7.65 -4.05 -6.01
C ARG A 104 7.71 -4.03 -4.49
N ASP A 105 7.76 -5.22 -3.90
CA ASP A 105 7.90 -5.39 -2.46
C ASP A 105 9.14 -4.61 -1.98
N PRO A 106 9.03 -3.84 -0.89
CA PRO A 106 10.11 -3.00 -0.38
C PRO A 106 11.37 -3.80 -0.03
N GLU A 107 11.24 -5.11 0.22
CA GLU A 107 12.34 -6.00 0.57
C GLU A 107 12.74 -6.93 -0.58
N ALA A 108 12.08 -6.86 -1.74
CA ALA A 108 12.46 -7.67 -2.89
C ALA A 108 13.88 -7.32 -3.37
N SER A 109 14.70 -8.34 -3.57
CA SER A 109 16.00 -8.22 -4.25
C SER A 109 15.81 -7.72 -5.68
N ALA A 110 16.77 -6.96 -6.23
CA ALA A 110 16.69 -6.45 -7.60
C ALA A 110 16.49 -7.57 -8.64
N GLY A 111 15.74 -7.28 -9.71
CA GLY A 111 15.38 -8.26 -10.75
C GLY A 111 13.93 -8.11 -11.22
N SER A 112 13.46 -9.09 -11.98
CA SER A 112 12.09 -9.08 -12.53
C SER A 112 11.04 -9.55 -11.50
N ALA A 113 11.43 -10.41 -10.56
CA ALA A 113 10.58 -10.80 -9.44
C ALA A 113 10.20 -9.58 -8.59
N THR A 114 8.89 -9.34 -8.46
CA THR A 114 8.34 -8.21 -7.71
C THR A 114 8.33 -8.44 -6.20
N GLY A 115 8.38 -9.70 -5.75
CA GLY A 115 8.16 -10.09 -4.36
C GLY A 115 6.69 -10.39 -4.02
N TYR A 116 5.78 -10.22 -4.99
CA TYR A 116 4.38 -10.60 -4.87
C TYR A 116 4.09 -11.89 -5.64
N SER A 117 3.16 -12.69 -5.12
CA SER A 117 2.73 -13.95 -5.74
C SER A 117 1.26 -13.92 -6.15
N ILE A 118 0.90 -14.74 -7.13
CA ILE A 118 -0.47 -14.93 -7.63
C ILE A 118 -0.81 -16.42 -7.67
N CYS A 119 -2.04 -16.75 -7.32
CA CYS A 119 -2.58 -18.10 -7.43
C CYS A 119 -4.11 -18.05 -7.50
N ARG A 120 -4.75 -19.20 -7.75
CA ARG A 120 -6.21 -19.35 -7.64
C ARG A 120 -6.59 -20.33 -6.54
N ASN A 121 -7.82 -20.25 -6.06
CA ASN A 121 -8.39 -21.32 -5.24
C ASN A 121 -9.09 -22.38 -6.11
N ASN A 122 -9.60 -23.45 -5.49
CA ASN A 122 -10.32 -24.53 -6.16
C ASN A 122 -11.62 -24.11 -6.86
N LYS A 123 -12.11 -22.88 -6.62
CA LYS A 123 -13.28 -22.30 -7.27
C LYS A 123 -12.90 -21.34 -8.41
N GLY A 124 -11.62 -21.16 -8.69
CA GLY A 124 -11.12 -20.21 -9.69
C GLY A 124 -11.03 -18.76 -9.20
N GLU A 125 -11.23 -18.48 -7.91
CA GLU A 125 -11.02 -17.13 -7.37
C GLU A 125 -9.52 -16.86 -7.32
N ILE A 126 -9.09 -15.74 -7.91
CA ILE A 126 -7.68 -15.34 -7.97
C ILE A 126 -7.34 -14.52 -6.73
N SER A 127 -6.13 -14.68 -6.20
CA SER A 127 -5.63 -13.89 -5.07
C SER A 127 -4.17 -13.49 -5.29
N ILE A 128 -3.83 -12.30 -4.81
CA ILE A 128 -2.48 -11.75 -4.77
C ILE A 128 -1.96 -11.83 -3.35
N TRP A 129 -0.68 -12.18 -3.19
CA TRP A 129 -0.06 -12.44 -1.90
C TRP A 129 1.24 -11.65 -1.75
N ALA A 130 1.44 -11.10 -0.55
CA ALA A 130 2.73 -10.69 -0.03
C ALA A 130 3.07 -11.61 1.16
N GLU A 131 3.96 -12.58 0.92
CA GLU A 131 4.28 -13.67 1.87
C GLU A 131 5.38 -13.29 2.87
N ASN A 132 6.07 -12.15 2.65
CA ASN A 132 7.18 -11.69 3.48
C ASN A 132 6.82 -10.49 4.37
N ALA A 133 5.53 -10.29 4.64
CA ALA A 133 5.08 -9.22 5.52
C ALA A 133 5.39 -9.53 6.99
N ALA A 134 5.83 -8.52 7.75
CA ALA A 134 6.19 -8.68 9.15
C ALA A 134 4.96 -9.02 10.02
N SER A 135 3.78 -8.54 9.62
CA SER A 135 2.48 -8.85 10.23
C SER A 135 1.95 -10.25 9.90
N GLY A 136 2.68 -11.05 9.11
CA GLY A 136 2.20 -12.27 8.47
C GLY A 136 1.56 -12.01 7.12
N ASP A 137 1.25 -13.09 6.37
CA ASP A 137 0.77 -13.04 4.98
C ASP A 137 -0.33 -12.01 4.76
N ILE A 138 -0.08 -11.07 3.84
CA ILE A 138 -1.07 -10.11 3.36
C ILE A 138 -1.58 -10.63 2.02
N ASN A 139 -2.90 -10.71 1.84
CA ASN A 139 -3.49 -11.10 0.57
C ASN A 139 -4.71 -10.25 0.20
N GLU A 140 -4.95 -10.13 -1.11
CA GLU A 140 -6.15 -9.51 -1.65
C GLU A 140 -6.76 -10.42 -2.73
N LYS A 141 -8.09 -10.57 -2.68
CA LYS A 141 -8.84 -11.31 -3.70
C LYS A 141 -9.18 -10.40 -4.87
N VAL A 142 -9.03 -10.94 -6.08
CA VAL A 142 -9.54 -10.28 -7.29
C VAL A 142 -11.07 -10.36 -7.30
N LYS A 143 -11.71 -9.20 -7.46
CA LYS A 143 -13.18 -9.06 -7.53
C LYS A 143 -13.72 -9.38 -8.92
#